data_AF-A0A1W9J370-F1
#
_entry.id   AF-A0A1W9J370-F1
#
_cell.length_a   1.000
_cell.length_b   1.000
_cell.length_c   1.000
_cell.angle_alpha   90.00
_cell.angle_beta   90.00
_cell.angle_gamma   90.00
#
_symmetry.space_group_name_H-M   'P 1'
#
loop_
_entity.id
_entity.type
_entity.pdbx_description
1 polymer ?
#
loop_
_entity_poly.entity_id
_entity_poly.type
_entity_poly.pdbx_seq_one_letter_code
_entity_poly.pdbx_strand_id
1 'polypeptide(L)'
;MQHAIKTVEDLRWLMAHTGGFRSGYVTDIQMAKRRLFDEESGRDVLADTTVSMTIRYQLRGMVRVAKLVMNGVTDFSIFEQEGSDSSALSVIQAERSNGRLRFWFDPQGELYAVCEDAQLEEIATPILAEQVLPELARWTFQGHSGEAPAISWFLMELEEAGAPCSWVISKKRRASEALARWEGDLTPVGDGKGPRGNAVRVLVYGAQDGEGFGVVLRAIGTPDRQVSRVLTLLADRITQRYAGSCLVGTTIIPGREWESWRSRGDAGQ
;
A
#
# COMPACT_ATOMS: atom_id res chain seq x y z
N MET A 1 17.85 15.17 6.97
CA MET A 1 18.87 14.34 7.67
C MET A 1 19.42 13.35 6.67
N GLN A 2 20.73 13.11 6.62
CA GLN A 2 21.35 12.22 5.64
C GLN A 2 22.23 11.18 6.36
N HIS A 3 22.13 9.91 5.97
CA HIS A 3 22.89 8.83 6.59
C HIS A 3 23.37 7.83 5.54
N ALA A 4 24.67 7.52 5.53
CA ALA A 4 25.25 6.54 4.63
C ALA A 4 25.10 5.13 5.24
N ILE A 5 24.84 4.14 4.39
CA ILE A 5 24.59 2.76 4.77
C ILE A 5 25.63 1.91 4.04
N LYS A 6 26.58 1.37 4.81
CA LYS A 6 27.68 0.54 4.29
C LYS A 6 27.93 -0.71 5.12
N THR A 7 27.50 -0.74 6.37
CA THR A 7 27.80 -1.83 7.31
C THR A 7 26.53 -2.50 7.80
N VAL A 8 26.69 -3.62 8.52
CA VAL A 8 25.56 -4.30 9.16
C VAL A 8 24.96 -3.41 10.27
N GLU A 9 25.82 -2.65 10.96
CA GLU A 9 25.42 -1.66 11.96
C GLU A 9 24.55 -0.58 11.34
N ASP A 10 24.91 -0.07 10.16
CA ASP A 10 24.11 0.93 9.45
C ASP A 10 22.76 0.36 8.98
N LEU A 11 22.72 -0.92 8.59
CA LEU A 11 21.45 -1.59 8.27
C LEU A 11 20.55 -1.71 9.51
N ARG A 12 21.10 -2.10 10.67
CA ARG A 12 20.32 -2.13 11.92
C ARG A 12 19.81 -0.73 12.27
N TRP A 13 20.66 0.29 12.09
CA TRP A 13 20.26 1.68 12.28
C TRP A 13 19.10 2.05 11.34
N LEU A 14 19.21 1.76 10.04
CA LEU A 14 18.16 2.03 9.06
C LEU A 14 16.83 1.41 9.51
N MET A 15 16.84 0.12 9.83
CA MET A 15 15.66 -0.62 10.25
C MET A 15 15.01 -0.02 11.49
N ALA A 16 15.81 0.34 12.50
CA ALA A 16 15.31 0.98 13.72
C ALA A 16 14.81 2.41 13.47
N HIS A 17 15.50 3.17 12.60
CA HIS A 17 15.21 4.57 12.32
C HIS A 17 13.96 4.75 11.47
N THR A 18 13.66 3.82 10.56
CA THR A 18 12.51 3.91 9.65
C THR A 18 11.37 2.98 10.04
N GLY A 19 11.57 2.12 11.05
CA GLY A 19 10.64 1.02 11.36
C GLY A 19 10.56 -0.01 10.24
N GLY A 20 11.60 -0.10 9.41
CA GLY A 20 11.62 -0.93 8.20
C GLY A 20 10.63 -0.46 7.13
N PHE A 21 10.33 0.84 7.09
CA PHE A 21 9.32 1.45 6.21
C PHE A 21 7.93 0.81 6.27
N ARG A 22 7.59 0.20 7.42
CA ARG A 22 6.31 -0.49 7.64
C ARG A 22 5.13 0.42 7.28
N SER A 23 4.16 -0.15 6.57
CA SER A 23 2.95 0.55 6.11
C SER A 23 3.24 1.75 5.20
N GLY A 24 4.45 1.80 4.63
CA GLY A 24 4.87 2.81 3.66
C GLY A 24 4.51 2.43 2.23
N TYR A 25 4.86 3.29 1.30
CA TYR A 25 4.78 3.01 -0.13
C TYR A 25 5.82 3.82 -0.89
N VAL A 26 6.27 3.26 -2.01
CA VAL A 26 7.19 3.94 -2.92
C VAL A 26 6.39 4.88 -3.79
N THR A 27 6.72 6.16 -3.78
CA THR A 27 6.05 7.19 -4.58
C THR A 27 6.75 7.45 -5.90
N ASP A 28 8.05 7.18 -5.97
CA ASP A 28 8.86 7.43 -7.16
C ASP A 28 10.09 6.52 -7.17
N ILE A 29 10.48 6.04 -8.35
CA ILE A 29 11.68 5.25 -8.58
C ILE A 29 12.41 5.82 -9.80
N GLN A 30 13.66 6.21 -9.59
CA GLN A 30 14.52 6.76 -10.64
C GLN A 30 15.74 5.87 -10.78
N MET A 31 16.07 5.49 -12.02
CA MET A 31 17.29 4.74 -12.34
C MET A 31 18.19 5.59 -13.24
N ALA A 32 19.43 5.78 -12.81
CA ALA A 32 20.48 6.44 -13.58
C ALA A 32 21.60 5.45 -13.89
N LYS A 33 21.96 5.31 -15.16
CA LYS A 33 23.06 4.46 -15.63
C LYS A 33 24.20 5.35 -16.11
N ARG A 34 25.36 5.27 -15.46
CA ARG A 34 26.58 5.95 -15.91
C ARG A 34 27.33 5.04 -16.88
N ARG A 35 27.64 5.56 -18.06
CA ARG A 35 28.48 4.87 -19.05
C ARG A 35 29.80 5.61 -19.20
N LEU A 36 30.88 4.86 -19.38
CA LEU A 36 32.19 5.40 -19.73
C LEU A 36 32.52 4.92 -21.13
N PHE A 37 33.09 5.82 -21.93
CA PHE A 37 33.60 5.47 -23.24
C PHE A 37 34.92 4.72 -23.06
N ASP A 38 34.97 3.47 -23.53
CA ASP A 38 36.18 2.66 -23.56
C ASP A 38 36.90 2.89 -24.89
N GLU A 39 38.08 3.53 -24.82
CA GLU A 39 38.89 3.87 -25.99
C GLU A 39 39.43 2.64 -26.73
N GLU A 40 39.63 1.52 -26.04
CA GLU A 40 40.18 0.29 -26.63
C GLU A 40 39.12 -0.45 -27.47
N SER A 41 37.88 -0.50 -27.00
CA SER A 41 36.77 -1.13 -27.72
C SER A 41 35.96 -0.16 -28.59
N GLY A 42 36.14 1.16 -28.42
CA GLY A 42 35.39 2.21 -29.09
C GLY A 42 33.89 2.23 -28.73
N ARG A 43 33.53 1.74 -27.53
CA ARG A 43 32.14 1.56 -27.09
C ARG A 43 31.89 2.20 -25.74
N ASP A 44 30.65 2.61 -25.52
CA ASP A 44 30.16 2.98 -24.19
C ASP A 44 29.91 1.72 -23.35
N VAL A 45 30.68 1.57 -22.27
CA VAL A 45 30.56 0.48 -21.30
C VAL A 45 29.82 0.99 -20.06
N LEU A 46 28.90 0.18 -19.52
CA LEU A 46 28.23 0.51 -18.26
C LEU A 46 29.27 0.54 -17.14
N ALA A 47 29.42 1.69 -16.51
CA ALA A 47 30.38 1.92 -15.44
C ALA A 47 29.73 1.91 -14.05
N ASP A 48 28.48 2.39 -13.96
CA ASP A 48 27.75 2.42 -12.69
C ASP A 48 26.24 2.47 -12.91
N THR A 49 25.48 2.00 -11.93
CA THR A 49 24.03 2.15 -11.87
C THR A 49 23.63 2.65 -10.49
N THR A 50 22.88 3.75 -10.45
CA THR A 50 22.27 4.31 -9.26
C THR A 50 20.76 4.17 -9.35
N VAL A 51 20.15 3.66 -8.29
CA VAL A 51 18.68 3.63 -8.14
C VAL A 51 18.30 4.51 -6.97
N SER A 52 17.38 5.44 -7.19
CA SER A 52 16.80 6.29 -6.16
C SER A 52 15.34 5.95 -5.97
N MET A 53 14.92 5.71 -4.74
CA MET A 53 13.53 5.45 -4.38
C MET A 53 13.05 6.50 -3.40
N THR A 54 11.90 7.14 -3.70
CA THR A 54 11.22 8.02 -2.75
C THR A 54 10.15 7.22 -2.03
N ILE A 55 10.22 7.19 -0.70
CA ILE A 55 9.41 6.36 0.16
C ILE A 55 8.66 7.24 1.15
N ARG A 56 7.33 7.17 1.12
CA ARG A 56 6.48 7.72 2.17
C ARG A 56 6.20 6.63 3.19
N TYR A 57 6.41 6.92 4.46
CA TYR A 57 6.20 5.95 5.54
C TYR A 57 5.70 6.63 6.82
N GLN A 58 5.23 5.82 7.77
CA GLN A 58 4.74 6.30 9.05
C GLN A 58 5.55 5.69 10.19
N LEU A 59 6.00 6.55 11.11
CA LEU A 59 6.72 6.11 12.31
C LEU A 59 6.31 6.96 13.49
N ARG A 60 5.88 6.30 14.58
CA ARG A 60 5.46 6.96 15.83
C ARG A 60 4.42 8.07 15.61
N GLY A 61 3.42 7.82 14.75
CA GLY A 61 2.36 8.78 14.45
C GLY A 61 2.73 9.93 13.52
N MET A 62 3.93 9.94 12.95
CA MET A 62 4.38 10.97 12.01
C MET A 62 4.48 10.41 10.59
N VAL A 63 3.98 11.16 9.62
CA VAL A 63 4.23 10.91 8.19
C VAL A 63 5.61 11.47 7.86
N ARG A 64 6.42 10.65 7.21
CA ARG A 64 7.78 10.96 6.78
C ARG A 64 7.94 10.62 5.31
N VAL A 65 8.86 11.33 4.65
CA VAL A 65 9.26 11.05 3.27
C VAL A 65 10.77 10.99 3.22
N ALA A 66 11.28 9.82 2.89
CA ALA A 66 12.70 9.60 2.72
C ALA A 66 13.03 9.20 1.29
N LYS A 67 14.19 9.64 0.81
CA LYS A 67 14.81 9.17 -0.41
C LYS A 67 15.90 8.17 -0.03
N LEU A 68 15.78 6.95 -0.56
CA LEU A 68 16.81 5.93 -0.46
C LEU A 68 17.56 5.87 -1.80
N VAL A 69 18.83 6.27 -1.79
CA VAL A 69 19.72 6.24 -2.95
C VAL A 69 20.63 5.03 -2.82
N MET A 70 20.68 4.18 -3.83
CA MET A 70 21.47 2.95 -3.87
C MET A 70 22.47 3.05 -5.01
N ASN A 71 23.76 2.88 -4.72
CA ASN A 71 24.86 3.04 -5.68
C ASN A 71 25.55 1.70 -5.97
N GLY A 72 26.17 1.56 -7.15
CA GLY A 72 26.78 0.30 -7.56
C GLY A 72 25.75 -0.83 -7.67
N VAL A 73 24.54 -0.50 -8.15
CA VAL A 73 23.44 -1.45 -8.27
C VAL A 73 23.80 -2.49 -9.33
N THR A 74 23.92 -3.74 -8.90
CA THR A 74 24.26 -4.88 -9.78
C THR A 74 23.05 -5.72 -10.15
N ASP A 75 22.01 -5.67 -9.33
CA ASP A 75 20.76 -6.38 -9.59
C ASP A 75 19.60 -5.55 -9.04
N PHE A 76 18.54 -5.41 -9.82
CA PHE A 76 17.37 -4.63 -9.47
C PHE A 76 16.16 -5.16 -10.22
N SER A 77 15.10 -5.47 -9.47
CA SER A 77 13.81 -5.84 -10.04
C SER A 77 12.77 -4.80 -9.66
N ILE A 78 11.98 -4.45 -10.67
CA ILE A 78 10.73 -3.72 -10.56
C ILE A 78 9.78 -4.42 -11.53
N PHE A 79 8.88 -5.26 -11.02
CA PHE A 79 7.88 -5.87 -11.91
C PHE A 79 6.95 -4.77 -12.44
N GLU A 80 6.76 -4.70 -13.77
CA GLU A 80 5.91 -3.71 -14.42
C GLU A 80 4.46 -3.86 -13.92
N GLN A 81 4.04 -3.00 -12.99
CA GLN A 81 2.62 -2.74 -12.76
C GLN A 81 2.21 -1.61 -13.70
N GLU A 82 1.46 -1.96 -14.75
CA GLU A 82 0.86 -1.00 -15.68
C GLU A 82 0.12 0.11 -14.90
N GLY A 83 0.69 1.32 -14.90
CA GLY A 83 -0.03 2.59 -14.79
C GLY A 83 -0.66 2.98 -13.44
N SER A 84 -0.12 2.55 -12.30
CA SER A 84 -0.52 3.10 -10.98
C SER A 84 0.67 3.19 -10.03
N ASP A 85 1.21 4.39 -9.89
CA ASP A 85 2.38 4.79 -9.09
C ASP A 85 2.22 4.58 -7.57
N SER A 86 2.24 3.34 -7.08
CA SER A 86 2.57 3.06 -5.67
C SER A 86 2.76 1.56 -5.41
N SER A 87 4.02 1.13 -5.28
CA SER A 87 4.33 -0.15 -4.65
C SER A 87 4.10 0.01 -3.15
N ALA A 88 3.03 -0.62 -2.63
CA ALA A 88 2.84 -0.71 -1.19
C ALA A 88 4.03 -1.47 -0.59
N LEU A 89 4.72 -0.84 0.36
CA LEU A 89 5.82 -1.48 1.08
C LEU A 89 5.24 -2.26 2.26
N SER A 90 5.76 -3.46 2.44
CA SER A 90 5.58 -4.19 3.70
C SER A 90 6.64 -3.74 4.71
N VAL A 91 7.13 -4.64 5.56
CA VAL A 91 8.40 -4.43 6.27
C VAL A 91 9.52 -4.82 5.31
N ILE A 92 10.43 -3.90 5.01
CA ILE A 92 11.57 -4.24 4.17
C ILE A 92 12.43 -5.31 4.86
N GLN A 93 12.96 -6.25 4.08
CA GLN A 93 14.04 -7.10 4.54
C GLN A 93 15.35 -6.54 3.98
N ALA A 94 16.39 -6.54 4.79
CA ALA A 94 17.69 -6.07 4.37
C ALA A 94 18.79 -6.96 4.94
N GLU A 95 19.75 -7.30 4.10
CA GLU A 95 20.93 -8.04 4.50
C GLU A 95 22.19 -7.44 3.87
N ARG A 96 23.33 -7.75 4.47
CA ARG A 96 24.65 -7.50 3.87
C ARG A 96 25.33 -8.84 3.66
N SER A 97 25.65 -9.15 2.40
CA SER A 97 26.32 -10.38 2.02
C SER A 97 27.38 -10.10 0.97
N ASN A 98 28.56 -10.70 1.11
CA ASN A 98 29.69 -10.53 0.18
C ASN A 98 30.04 -9.06 -0.14
N GLY A 99 29.99 -8.19 0.87
CA GLY A 99 30.28 -6.77 0.74
C GLY A 99 29.19 -5.93 0.06
N ARG A 100 28.08 -6.54 -0.35
CA ARG A 100 26.92 -5.87 -0.96
C ARG A 100 25.74 -5.82 -0.01
N LEU A 101 24.93 -4.78 -0.16
CA LEU A 101 23.64 -4.65 0.49
C LEU A 101 22.57 -5.23 -0.42
N ARG A 102 21.63 -5.95 0.16
CA ARG A 102 20.43 -6.43 -0.53
C ARG A 102 19.21 -5.98 0.24
N PHE A 103 18.28 -5.37 -0.48
CA PHE A 103 17.01 -4.89 0.03
C PHE A 103 15.88 -5.60 -0.70
N TRP A 104 14.92 -6.14 0.05
CA TRP A 104 13.63 -6.60 -0.45
C TRP A 104 12.55 -5.69 0.10
N PHE A 105 11.84 -5.03 -0.80
CA PHE A 105 10.87 -4.00 -0.46
C PHE A 105 9.44 -4.54 -0.37
N ASP A 106 9.18 -5.68 -1.01
CA ASP A 106 7.95 -6.43 -0.84
C ASP A 106 8.22 -7.89 -0.38
N PRO A 107 7.22 -8.55 0.23
CA PRO A 107 7.34 -9.94 0.67
C PRO A 107 7.38 -10.96 -0.47
N GLN A 108 6.94 -10.57 -1.67
CA GLN A 108 6.88 -11.46 -2.83
C GLN A 108 8.25 -11.58 -3.53
N GLY A 109 9.17 -10.67 -3.26
CA GLY A 109 10.47 -10.58 -3.89
C GLY A 109 10.45 -9.89 -5.25
N GLU A 110 9.39 -9.13 -5.57
CA GLU A 110 9.20 -8.53 -6.89
C GLU A 110 9.90 -7.16 -7.04
N LEU A 111 10.02 -6.43 -5.93
CA LEU A 111 10.77 -5.19 -5.78
C LEU A 111 11.95 -5.42 -4.86
N TYR A 112 13.14 -5.49 -5.44
CA TYR A 112 14.38 -5.67 -4.71
C TYR A 112 15.55 -4.96 -5.38
N ALA A 113 16.60 -4.71 -4.61
CA ALA A 113 17.84 -4.12 -5.09
C ALA A 113 19.05 -4.77 -4.42
N VAL A 114 20.12 -4.97 -5.19
CA VAL A 114 21.45 -5.35 -4.71
C VAL A 114 22.43 -4.26 -5.10
N CYS A 115 23.05 -3.62 -4.12
CA CYS A 115 23.93 -2.47 -4.32
C CYS A 115 25.18 -2.53 -3.43
N GLU A 116 26.16 -1.67 -3.69
CA GLU A 116 27.41 -1.63 -2.92
C GLU A 116 27.23 -0.83 -1.63
N ASP A 117 26.62 0.34 -1.76
CA ASP A 117 26.21 1.18 -0.65
C ASP A 117 24.86 1.84 -0.91
N ALA A 118 24.27 2.37 0.15
CA ALA A 118 23.04 3.13 0.07
C ALA A 118 23.13 4.39 0.95
N GLN A 119 22.21 5.32 0.72
CA GLN A 119 22.11 6.55 1.46
C GLN A 119 20.65 6.88 1.71
N LEU A 120 20.30 7.09 2.97
CA LEU A 120 18.98 7.57 3.36
C LEU A 120 19.03 9.08 3.53
N GLU A 121 18.10 9.77 2.89
CA GLU A 121 17.87 11.21 3.07
C GLU A 121 16.41 11.46 3.44
N GLU A 122 16.16 12.05 4.60
CA GLU A 122 14.83 12.60 4.93
C GLU A 122 14.63 13.90 4.15
N ILE A 123 13.74 13.86 3.15
CA ILE A 123 13.53 14.94 2.18
C ILE A 123 12.32 15.83 2.50
N ALA A 124 11.53 15.46 3.51
CA ALA A 124 10.42 16.27 4.02
C ALA A 124 10.47 16.40 5.54
N THR A 125 10.03 17.56 6.05
CA THR A 125 9.81 17.74 7.48
C THR A 125 8.73 16.76 7.95
N PRO A 126 8.95 15.99 9.04
CA PRO A 126 7.93 15.09 9.57
C PRO A 126 6.67 15.87 9.91
N ILE A 127 5.55 15.44 9.35
CA ILE A 127 4.24 16.04 9.63
C ILE A 127 3.56 15.14 10.65
N LEU A 128 3.08 15.73 11.75
CA LEU A 128 2.19 15.02 12.66
C LEU A 128 1.01 14.55 11.82
N ALA A 129 0.82 13.24 11.73
CA ALA A 129 -0.31 12.74 10.98
C ALA A 129 -1.58 13.25 11.68
N GLU A 130 -2.31 14.19 11.08
CA GLU A 130 -3.75 14.25 11.34
C GLU A 130 -4.26 12.84 11.03
N GLN A 131 -4.91 12.21 12.01
CA GLN A 131 -5.28 10.80 12.00
C GLN A 131 -6.12 10.44 10.76
N VAL A 132 -5.43 10.21 9.65
CA VAL A 132 -5.94 9.61 8.44
C VAL A 132 -5.15 8.32 8.38
N LEU A 133 -5.74 7.21 8.85
CA LEU A 133 -5.17 5.88 8.76
C LEU A 133 -4.85 5.57 7.28
N PRO A 134 -3.57 5.63 6.83
CA PRO A 134 -3.24 5.22 5.47
C PRO A 134 -3.45 3.71 5.27
N GLU A 135 -3.56 2.96 6.37
CA GLU A 135 -3.84 1.52 6.40
C GLU A 135 -5.25 1.17 5.89
N LEU A 136 -6.20 2.12 5.88
CA LEU A 136 -7.56 1.92 5.35
C LEU A 136 -7.71 2.27 3.87
N ALA A 137 -6.65 2.69 3.17
CA ALA A 137 -6.75 2.95 1.73
C ALA A 137 -7.17 1.71 0.93
N ARG A 138 -6.88 0.51 1.47
CA ARG A 138 -7.34 -0.77 0.95
C ARG A 138 -7.60 -1.75 2.10
N TRP A 139 -8.83 -2.19 2.22
CA TRP A 139 -9.28 -3.19 3.18
C TRP A 139 -9.79 -4.42 2.43
N THR A 140 -9.37 -5.61 2.85
CA THR A 140 -9.83 -6.87 2.24
C THR A 140 -10.46 -7.74 3.31
N PHE A 141 -11.49 -8.50 2.97
CA PHE A 141 -12.12 -9.47 3.84
C PHE A 141 -12.36 -10.76 3.10
N GLN A 142 -12.10 -11.87 3.79
CA GLN A 142 -12.34 -13.22 3.32
C GLN A 142 -13.34 -13.89 4.26
N GLY A 143 -14.56 -14.10 3.76
CA GLY A 143 -15.58 -14.86 4.45
C GLY A 143 -15.35 -16.35 4.28
N HIS A 144 -15.41 -17.11 5.38
CA HIS A 144 -15.13 -18.55 5.37
C HIS A 144 -16.33 -19.40 4.90
N SER A 145 -17.53 -18.82 4.84
CA SER A 145 -18.78 -19.50 4.45
C SER A 145 -19.89 -18.49 4.16
N GLY A 146 -20.90 -18.90 3.37
CA GLY A 146 -22.12 -18.12 3.13
C GLY A 146 -22.13 -17.29 1.84
N GLU A 147 -23.25 -16.62 1.58
CA GLU A 147 -23.42 -15.78 0.39
C GLU A 147 -22.72 -14.43 0.55
N ALA A 148 -22.07 -13.98 -0.53
CA ALA A 148 -21.46 -12.67 -0.57
C ALA A 148 -22.52 -11.56 -0.47
N PRO A 149 -22.21 -10.42 0.17
CA PRO A 149 -23.15 -9.31 0.25
C PRO A 149 -23.52 -8.80 -1.14
N ALA A 150 -24.78 -8.40 -1.32
CA ALA A 150 -25.28 -7.79 -2.55
C ALA A 150 -25.08 -6.27 -2.55
N ILE A 151 -25.09 -5.62 -3.72
CA ILE A 151 -24.97 -4.16 -3.85
C ILE A 151 -26.01 -3.43 -3.00
N SER A 152 -27.26 -3.91 -2.98
CA SER A 152 -28.34 -3.35 -2.18
C SER A 152 -28.06 -3.38 -0.67
N TRP A 153 -27.36 -4.41 -0.19
CA TRP A 153 -26.97 -4.51 1.21
C TRP A 153 -25.99 -3.40 1.59
N PHE A 154 -24.96 -3.14 0.77
CA PHE A 154 -24.01 -2.05 1.03
C PHE A 154 -24.70 -0.68 1.10
N LEU A 155 -25.63 -0.41 0.17
CA LEU A 155 -26.34 0.86 0.13
C LEU A 155 -27.25 1.05 1.35
N MET A 156 -27.98 0.00 1.74
CA MET A 156 -28.87 0.02 2.91
C MET A 156 -28.09 0.24 4.21
N GLU A 157 -27.00 -0.50 4.43
CA GLU A 157 -26.17 -0.37 5.65
C GLU A 157 -25.55 1.03 5.78
N LEU A 158 -25.17 1.64 4.66
CA LEU A 158 -24.63 2.99 4.62
C LEU A 158 -25.70 4.07 4.88
N GLU A 159 -26.91 3.86 4.35
CA GLU A 159 -28.05 4.73 4.61
C GLU A 159 -28.43 4.70 6.11
N GLU A 160 -28.56 3.51 6.70
CA GLU A 160 -28.83 3.32 8.13
C GLU A 160 -27.74 3.94 9.03
N ALA A 161 -26.49 3.93 8.58
CA ALA A 161 -25.36 4.55 9.28
C ALA A 161 -25.22 6.07 9.05
N GLY A 162 -26.17 6.69 8.33
CA GLY A 162 -26.18 8.13 8.05
C GLY A 162 -25.03 8.58 7.13
N ALA A 163 -24.63 7.71 6.20
CA ALA A 163 -23.61 7.96 5.18
C ALA A 163 -24.11 7.55 3.78
N PRO A 164 -25.24 8.10 3.30
CA PRO A 164 -25.86 7.69 2.04
C PRO A 164 -24.87 7.81 0.88
N CYS A 165 -24.86 6.80 0.02
CA CYS A 165 -23.96 6.70 -1.13
C CYS A 165 -24.75 6.40 -2.40
N SER A 166 -24.21 6.83 -3.53
CA SER A 166 -24.65 6.40 -4.86
C SER A 166 -23.72 5.31 -5.39
N TRP A 167 -24.28 4.35 -6.12
CA TRP A 167 -23.53 3.26 -6.74
C TRP A 167 -23.36 3.49 -8.23
N VAL A 168 -22.12 3.35 -8.72
CA VAL A 168 -21.81 3.35 -10.15
C VAL A 168 -21.06 2.07 -10.50
N ILE A 169 -21.63 1.27 -11.41
CA ILE A 169 -20.98 0.05 -11.89
C ILE A 169 -19.69 0.42 -12.65
N SER A 170 -18.58 -0.24 -12.31
CA SER A 170 -17.31 -0.08 -13.00
C SER A 170 -17.38 -0.78 -14.36
N LYS A 171 -17.27 -0.02 -15.47
CA LYS A 171 -17.36 -0.56 -16.85
C LYS A 171 -16.06 -1.17 -17.38
N LYS A 172 -14.98 -1.22 -16.60
CA LYS A 172 -13.70 -1.76 -17.06
C LYS A 172 -13.69 -3.29 -16.92
N ARG A 173 -14.16 -3.98 -17.97
CA ARG A 173 -13.87 -5.41 -18.18
C ARG A 173 -12.46 -5.58 -18.75
N ARG A 174 -11.64 -6.45 -18.14
CA ARG A 174 -11.12 -7.71 -18.74
C ARG A 174 -10.09 -8.46 -17.86
N ALA A 175 -10.11 -9.80 -18.06
CA ALA A 175 -9.04 -10.80 -17.91
C ALA A 175 -9.02 -11.79 -16.71
N SER A 176 -9.83 -11.64 -15.66
CA SER A 176 -9.98 -12.71 -14.63
C SER A 176 -11.46 -13.03 -14.38
N GLU A 177 -12.12 -13.58 -15.38
CA GLU A 177 -13.58 -13.84 -15.40
C GLU A 177 -14.05 -15.02 -14.52
N ALA A 178 -13.18 -15.76 -13.82
CA ALA A 178 -13.65 -16.96 -13.11
C ALA A 178 -14.28 -16.69 -11.72
N LEU A 179 -14.02 -15.55 -11.08
CA LEU A 179 -14.32 -15.37 -9.64
C LEU A 179 -14.92 -14.02 -9.25
N ALA A 180 -14.74 -12.96 -10.03
CA ALA A 180 -15.34 -11.65 -9.71
C ALA A 180 -16.86 -11.68 -9.92
N ARG A 181 -17.64 -11.41 -8.88
CA ARG A 181 -19.11 -11.34 -8.96
C ARG A 181 -19.56 -9.99 -9.49
N TRP A 182 -18.96 -8.91 -8.97
CA TRP A 182 -19.21 -7.54 -9.44
C TRP A 182 -18.21 -6.54 -8.85
N GLU A 183 -18.06 -5.39 -9.52
CA GLU A 183 -17.20 -4.27 -9.13
C GLU A 183 -17.89 -2.92 -9.41
N GLY A 184 -17.70 -1.95 -8.53
CA GLY A 184 -18.19 -0.59 -8.74
C GLY A 184 -17.78 0.37 -7.63
N ASP A 185 -18.21 1.61 -7.79
CA ASP A 185 -17.77 2.74 -6.96
C ASP A 185 -18.95 3.28 -6.15
N LEU A 186 -18.76 3.38 -4.83
CA LEU A 186 -19.64 4.06 -3.88
C LEU A 186 -19.18 5.50 -3.72
N THR A 187 -20.00 6.44 -4.15
CA THR A 187 -19.73 7.87 -4.00
C THR A 187 -20.64 8.46 -2.92
N PRO A 188 -20.09 9.02 -1.82
CA PRO A 188 -20.89 9.67 -0.79
C PRO A 188 -21.78 10.76 -1.38
N VAL A 189 -23.05 10.79 -0.99
CA VAL A 189 -23.97 11.87 -1.36
C VAL A 189 -23.64 13.08 -0.49
N GLY A 190 -22.86 14.00 -1.03
CA GLY A 190 -22.53 15.28 -0.37
C GLY A 190 -23.41 16.43 -0.88
N ASP A 191 -23.62 17.44 -0.03
CA ASP A 191 -24.22 18.73 -0.39
C ASP A 191 -23.26 19.51 -1.32
N GLY A 192 -23.24 19.10 -2.59
CA GLY A 192 -22.73 19.86 -3.74
C GLY A 192 -21.52 20.75 -3.53
N LYS A 193 -20.32 20.18 -3.31
CA LYS A 193 -19.00 20.79 -3.63
C LYS A 193 -17.77 19.89 -3.37
N GLY A 194 -17.94 18.57 -3.31
CA GLY A 194 -16.81 17.64 -3.20
C GLY A 194 -16.03 17.51 -4.52
N PRO A 195 -14.71 17.22 -4.48
CA PRO A 195 -13.93 16.93 -5.68
C PRO A 195 -14.58 15.78 -6.46
N ARG A 196 -14.95 16.01 -7.72
CA ARG A 196 -15.38 14.94 -8.63
C ARG A 196 -14.21 13.96 -8.78
N GLY A 197 -14.31 12.76 -8.19
CA GLY A 197 -13.27 11.73 -8.28
C GLY A 197 -13.04 10.92 -6.99
N ASN A 198 -13.61 11.34 -5.86
CA ASN A 198 -13.45 10.63 -4.59
C ASN A 198 -14.57 9.59 -4.39
N ALA A 199 -14.20 8.32 -4.22
CA ALA A 199 -15.15 7.21 -4.06
C ALA A 199 -14.53 6.05 -3.28
N VAL A 200 -15.36 5.13 -2.80
CA VAL A 200 -14.92 3.81 -2.31
C VAL A 200 -15.21 2.78 -3.39
N ARG A 201 -14.18 2.19 -3.98
CA ARG A 201 -14.32 1.06 -4.88
C ARG A 201 -14.55 -0.22 -4.10
N VAL A 202 -15.57 -0.95 -4.52
CA VAL A 202 -15.95 -2.23 -3.96
C VAL A 202 -15.79 -3.30 -5.04
N LEU A 203 -15.01 -4.33 -4.73
CA LEU A 203 -14.91 -5.55 -5.52
C LEU A 203 -15.37 -6.72 -4.66
N VAL A 204 -16.33 -7.50 -5.18
CA VAL A 204 -16.79 -8.74 -4.54
C VAL A 204 -16.49 -9.91 -5.45
N TYR A 205 -15.86 -10.95 -4.91
CA TYR A 205 -15.47 -12.16 -5.63
C TYR A 205 -15.82 -13.42 -4.85
N GLY A 206 -15.99 -14.54 -5.55
CA GLY A 206 -16.14 -15.87 -4.95
C GLY A 206 -14.79 -16.45 -4.52
N ALA A 207 -14.81 -17.37 -3.56
CA ALA A 207 -13.61 -18.12 -3.18
C ALA A 207 -13.05 -18.93 -4.37
N GLN A 208 -11.72 -18.99 -4.51
CA GLN A 208 -11.07 -19.76 -5.59
C GLN A 208 -11.27 -21.28 -5.39
N ASP A 209 -11.17 -21.73 -4.15
CA ASP A 209 -11.30 -23.13 -3.73
C ASP A 209 -12.21 -23.20 -2.48
N GLY A 210 -13.47 -23.63 -2.64
CA GLY A 210 -14.40 -23.89 -1.54
C GLY A 210 -15.60 -22.94 -1.41
N GLU A 211 -16.30 -22.99 -0.27
CA GLU A 211 -17.40 -22.10 0.05
C GLU A 211 -16.88 -20.77 0.61
N GLY A 212 -17.45 -19.64 0.17
CA GLY A 212 -17.11 -18.32 0.70
C GLY A 212 -16.97 -17.23 -0.36
N PHE A 213 -16.49 -16.07 0.10
CA PHE A 213 -16.38 -14.88 -0.73
C PHE A 213 -15.29 -13.95 -0.22
N GLY A 214 -14.84 -13.05 -1.10
CA GLY A 214 -13.97 -11.95 -0.75
C GLY A 214 -14.57 -10.60 -1.08
N VAL A 215 -14.26 -9.60 -0.25
CA VAL A 215 -14.61 -8.20 -0.46
C VAL A 215 -13.34 -7.37 -0.38
N VAL A 216 -13.12 -6.49 -1.36
CA VAL A 216 -12.09 -5.46 -1.31
C VAL A 216 -12.76 -4.10 -1.33
N LEU A 217 -12.43 -3.27 -0.35
CA LEU A 217 -12.79 -1.86 -0.29
C LEU A 217 -11.53 -1.04 -0.52
N ARG A 218 -11.56 -0.08 -1.44
CA ARG A 218 -10.43 0.80 -1.75
C ARG A 218 -10.89 2.24 -1.85
N ALA A 219 -10.22 3.14 -1.14
CA ALA A 219 -10.42 4.57 -1.34
C ALA A 219 -9.80 5.01 -2.69
N ILE A 220 -10.56 5.72 -3.50
CA ILE A 220 -10.14 6.33 -4.77
C ILE A 220 -10.18 7.84 -4.62
N GLY A 221 -9.23 8.53 -5.25
CA GLY A 221 -9.18 9.97 -5.34
C GLY A 221 -8.29 10.58 -4.26
N THR A 222 -8.53 11.86 -3.95
CA THR A 222 -7.79 12.55 -2.91
C THR A 222 -8.25 12.10 -1.53
N PRO A 223 -7.37 12.12 -0.51
CA PRO A 223 -7.75 11.81 0.87
C PRO A 223 -8.95 12.64 1.30
N ASP A 224 -10.06 11.97 1.62
CA ASP A 224 -11.31 12.60 2.01
C ASP A 224 -11.91 11.90 3.24
N ARG A 225 -12.43 12.71 4.17
CA ARG A 225 -13.03 12.25 5.42
C ARG A 225 -14.32 11.48 5.16
N GLN A 226 -15.09 11.85 4.13
CA GLN A 226 -16.34 11.15 3.81
C GLN A 226 -16.05 9.75 3.23
N VAL A 227 -15.10 9.64 2.29
CA VAL A 227 -14.62 8.35 1.77
C VAL A 227 -14.07 7.46 2.89
N SER A 228 -13.27 8.02 3.79
CA SER A 228 -12.71 7.29 4.94
C SER A 228 -13.80 6.77 5.89
N ARG A 229 -14.83 7.59 6.14
CA ARG A 229 -15.99 7.22 6.96
C ARG A 229 -16.77 6.06 6.31
N VAL A 230 -17.06 6.13 5.01
CA VAL A 230 -17.77 5.07 4.29
C VAL A 230 -17.02 3.75 4.33
N LEU A 231 -15.71 3.77 4.05
CA LEU A 231 -14.89 2.57 4.07
C LEU A 231 -14.85 1.93 5.46
N THR A 232 -14.68 2.75 6.51
CA THR A 232 -14.65 2.28 7.90
C THR A 232 -16.00 1.67 8.32
N LEU A 233 -17.12 2.33 7.97
CA LEU A 233 -18.46 1.82 8.26
C LEU A 233 -18.70 0.48 7.59
N LEU A 234 -18.32 0.33 6.32
CA LEU A 234 -18.50 -0.93 5.60
C LEU A 234 -17.63 -2.05 6.18
N ALA A 235 -16.36 -1.78 6.49
CA ALA A 235 -15.48 -2.75 7.14
C ALA A 235 -16.08 -3.27 8.46
N ASP A 236 -16.66 -2.36 9.25
CA ASP A 236 -17.36 -2.66 10.51
C ASP A 236 -18.59 -3.55 10.28
N ARG A 237 -19.47 -3.15 9.37
CA ARG A 237 -20.69 -3.93 9.06
C ARG A 237 -20.38 -5.31 8.51
N ILE A 238 -19.36 -5.44 7.66
CA ILE A 238 -18.97 -6.74 7.11
C ILE A 238 -18.43 -7.65 8.21
N THR A 239 -17.57 -7.15 9.10
CA THR A 239 -16.98 -7.96 10.18
C THR A 239 -17.99 -8.34 11.27
N GLN A 240 -19.00 -7.51 11.52
CA GLN A 240 -20.13 -7.84 12.41
C GLN A 240 -21.07 -8.89 11.79
N ARG A 241 -21.30 -8.82 10.47
CA ARG A 241 -22.29 -9.66 9.80
C ARG A 241 -21.76 -11.02 9.34
N TYR A 242 -20.47 -11.12 9.03
CA TYR A 242 -19.86 -12.29 8.42
C TYR A 242 -18.66 -12.80 9.23
N ALA A 243 -18.56 -14.12 9.36
CA ALA A 243 -17.41 -14.76 9.96
C ALA A 243 -16.26 -14.86 8.95
N GLY A 244 -15.17 -14.14 9.20
CA GLY A 244 -14.09 -14.00 8.24
C GLY A 244 -12.78 -13.53 8.85
N SER A 245 -11.78 -13.41 7.99
CA SER A 245 -10.52 -12.75 8.28
C SER A 245 -10.44 -11.48 7.44
N CYS A 246 -10.04 -10.35 8.04
CA CYS A 246 -9.75 -9.13 7.31
C CYS A 246 -8.24 -8.91 7.18
N LEU A 247 -7.86 -8.26 6.09
CA LEU A 247 -6.50 -7.83 5.81
C LEU A 247 -6.52 -6.32 5.66
N VAL A 248 -5.71 -5.64 6.46
CA VAL A 248 -5.54 -4.19 6.42
C VAL A 248 -4.06 -3.90 6.23
N GLY A 249 -3.71 -3.38 5.06
CA GLY A 249 -2.31 -3.33 4.61
C GLY A 249 -1.70 -4.74 4.58
N THR A 250 -0.82 -5.03 5.54
CA THR A 250 -0.13 -6.33 5.70
C THR A 250 -0.53 -7.11 6.95
N THR A 251 -1.47 -6.58 7.75
CA THR A 251 -1.91 -7.24 8.98
C THR A 251 -3.17 -8.06 8.71
N ILE A 252 -3.11 -9.36 9.00
CA ILE A 252 -4.29 -10.23 9.04
C ILE A 252 -4.92 -10.10 10.42
N ILE A 253 -6.18 -9.69 10.46
CA ILE A 253 -6.96 -9.48 11.67
C ILE A 253 -8.14 -10.47 11.61
N PRO A 254 -8.29 -11.36 12.60
CA PRO A 254 -9.52 -12.15 12.73
C PRO A 254 -10.72 -11.20 12.86
N GLY A 255 -11.83 -11.44 12.14
CA GLY A 255 -12.93 -10.46 12.05
C GLY A 255 -13.49 -10.01 13.42
N ARG A 256 -13.49 -10.89 14.42
CA ARG A 256 -13.90 -10.59 15.81
C ARG A 256 -12.97 -9.62 16.56
N GLU A 257 -11.73 -9.45 16.10
CA GLU A 257 -10.71 -8.58 16.71
C GLU A 257 -10.67 -7.20 16.05
N TRP A 258 -11.49 -6.99 15.00
CA TRP A 258 -11.62 -5.75 14.26
C TRP A 258 -11.95 -4.54 15.15
N GLU A 259 -12.95 -4.66 16.02
CA GLU A 259 -13.37 -3.56 16.91
C GLU A 259 -12.23 -3.15 17.84
N SER A 260 -11.50 -4.11 18.40
CA SER A 260 -10.35 -3.83 19.27
C SER A 260 -9.18 -3.17 18.52
N TRP A 261 -9.00 -3.51 17.25
CA TRP A 261 -7.98 -2.92 16.38
C TRP A 261 -8.33 -1.48 16.03
N ARG A 262 -9.61 -1.21 15.72
CA ARG A 262 -10.13 0.14 15.49
C ARG A 262 -10.03 1.02 16.75
N SER A 263 -10.42 0.50 17.92
CA SER A 263 -10.39 1.25 19.17
C SER A 263 -8.98 1.62 19.63
N ARG A 264 -7.94 0.88 19.21
CA ARG A 264 -6.54 1.28 19.43
C ARG A 264 -6.16 2.54 18.65
N GLY A 265 -6.86 2.85 17.56
CA GLY A 265 -6.76 4.12 16.85
C GLY A 265 -7.52 5.27 17.54
N ASP A 266 -8.66 4.98 18.18
CA ASP A 266 -9.53 5.98 18.83
C ASP A 266 -9.12 6.33 20.28
N ALA A 267 -8.42 5.44 20.99
CA ALA A 267 -8.05 5.61 22.41
C ALA A 267 -6.87 6.59 22.68
N GLY A 268 -6.48 7.37 21.67
CA GLY A 268 -5.44 8.40 21.75
C GLY A 268 -5.96 9.84 21.74
N GLN A 269 -7.21 10.08 22.13
CA GLN A 269 -7.77 11.43 22.36
C GLN A 269 -7.20 12.08 23.63
#